data_AF-X1G677-F1
#
_entry.id   AF-X1G677-F1
#
_cell.length_a   1.000
_cell.length_b   1.000
_cell.length_c   1.000
_cell.angle_alpha   90.00
_cell.angle_beta   90.00
_cell.angle_gamma   90.00
#
_symmetry.space_group_name_H-M   'P 1'
#
loop_
_entity.id
_entity.type
_entity.pdbx_description
1 polymer ?
#
loop_
_entity_poly.entity_id
_entity_poly.type
_entity_poly.pdbx_seq_one_letter_code
_entity_poly.pdbx_strand_id
1 'polypeptide(L)'
;MSYLSGIKPISVEKKADLPILGEKTVFKISLNSLSGAWGTATPQTSQMELIANVYNDNLYPLLIPKIECFIESNGMSIGFGETGLVNAMLPKSDKDIEIAATLDT
;
A
#
# COMPACT_ATOMS: atom_id res chain seq x y z
N MET A 1 -37.94 25.50 42.88
CA MET A 1 -37.83 25.22 41.44
C MET A 1 -36.36 25.11 41.10
N SER A 2 -35.95 23.98 40.51
CA SER A 2 -34.55 23.62 40.27
C SER A 2 -34.06 24.15 38.92
N TYR A 3 -32.97 24.91 38.92
CA TYR A 3 -32.29 25.37 37.70
C TYR A 3 -31.09 24.48 37.41
N LEU A 4 -31.28 23.46 36.57
CA LEU A 4 -30.16 22.74 35.93
C LEU A 4 -30.58 22.37 34.51
N SER A 5 -30.41 23.30 33.57
CA SER A 5 -30.39 22.99 32.15
C SER A 5 -29.08 23.50 31.56
N GLY A 6 -28.26 22.61 31.02
CA GLY A 6 -27.24 23.02 30.04
C GLY A 6 -25.83 22.49 30.25
N ILE A 7 -25.64 21.19 30.47
CA ILE A 7 -24.33 20.58 30.17
C ILE A 7 -24.52 19.74 28.91
N LYS A 8 -24.07 20.27 27.77
CA LYS A 8 -23.87 19.48 26.56
C LYS A 8 -22.55 18.70 26.69
N PRO A 9 -22.49 17.43 26.29
CA PRO A 9 -21.25 16.67 26.32
C PRO A 9 -20.22 17.28 25.36
N ILE A 10 -19.01 17.51 25.86
CA ILE A 10 -17.87 17.95 25.06
C ILE A 10 -17.44 16.75 24.20
N SER A 11 -17.43 16.91 22.88
CA SER A 11 -16.86 15.91 21.97
C SER A 11 -15.35 15.97 22.11
N VAL A 12 -14.76 14.99 22.79
CA VAL A 12 -13.31 14.85 22.87
C VAL A 12 -12.85 14.26 21.54
N GLU A 13 -12.37 15.11 20.63
CA GLU A 13 -11.64 14.64 19.47
C GLU A 13 -10.38 13.92 19.97
N LYS A 14 -10.30 12.61 19.73
CA LYS A 14 -9.11 11.83 20.01
C LYS A 14 -8.01 12.30 19.06
N LYS A 15 -7.15 13.17 19.55
CA LYS A 15 -5.96 13.62 18.83
C LYS A 15 -5.13 12.38 18.51
N ALA A 16 -4.99 12.06 17.22
CA ALA A 16 -4.16 10.95 16.78
C ALA A 16 -2.71 11.25 17.15
N ASP A 17 -2.04 10.33 17.84
CA ASP A 17 -0.60 10.40 18.10
C ASP A 17 0.14 10.14 16.78
N LEU A 18 0.38 11.22 16.02
CA LEU A 18 1.23 11.19 14.85
C LEU A 18 2.69 11.14 15.29
N PRO A 19 3.54 10.29 14.67
CA PRO A 19 4.96 10.26 15.00
C PRO A 19 5.59 11.63 14.73
N ILE A 20 6.45 12.07 15.65
CA ILE A 20 7.17 13.34 15.51
C ILE A 20 8.31 13.11 14.48
N LEU A 21 8.54 14.07 13.59
CA LEU A 21 9.61 14.00 12.59
C LEU A 21 10.97 13.71 13.28
N GLY A 22 11.51 12.50 13.06
CA GLY A 22 12.75 12.01 13.71
C GLY A 22 12.54 10.77 14.58
N GLU A 23 11.32 10.44 14.96
CA GLU A 23 10.99 9.10 15.47
C GLU A 23 11.01 8.10 14.33
N LYS A 24 11.36 6.84 14.62
CA LYS A 24 11.29 5.74 13.66
C LYS A 24 9.84 5.57 13.23
N THR A 25 9.47 6.14 12.09
CA THR A 25 8.17 5.97 11.47
C THR A 25 7.98 4.49 11.16
N VAL A 26 7.11 3.82 11.92
CA VAL A 26 6.79 2.42 11.67
C VAL A 26 5.86 2.38 10.46
N PHE A 27 6.42 2.07 9.28
CA PHE A 27 5.64 1.85 8.06
C PHE A 27 4.81 0.57 8.21
N LYS A 28 3.53 0.72 8.57
CA LYS A 28 2.58 -0.40 8.61
C LYS A 28 1.75 -0.47 7.34
N ILE A 29 2.15 -1.33 6.41
CA ILE A 29 1.37 -1.67 5.21
C ILE A 29 0.99 -3.14 5.30
N SER A 30 -0.22 -3.48 4.87
CA SER A 30 -0.67 -4.87 4.70
C SER A 30 -1.03 -5.12 3.24
N LEU A 31 -0.74 -6.32 2.74
CA LEU A 31 -1.22 -6.79 1.44
C LEU A 31 -2.54 -7.54 1.66
N ASN A 32 -3.64 -7.01 1.16
CA ASN A 32 -4.95 -7.64 1.28
C ASN A 32 -5.13 -8.75 0.24
N SER A 33 -4.72 -8.48 -0.99
CA SER A 33 -4.79 -9.44 -2.09
C SER A 33 -3.72 -9.15 -3.14
N LEU A 34 -3.32 -10.22 -3.84
CA LEU A 34 -2.48 -10.17 -5.02
C LEU A 34 -3.14 -11.04 -6.09
N SER A 35 -3.44 -10.44 -7.24
CA SER A 35 -3.94 -11.15 -8.41
C SER A 35 -2.99 -10.95 -9.58
N GLY A 36 -2.95 -11.93 -10.48
CA GLY A 36 -2.11 -11.86 -11.67
C GLY A 36 -2.80 -12.43 -12.90
N ALA A 37 -2.46 -11.88 -14.05
CA ALA A 37 -2.86 -12.37 -15.37
C ALA A 37 -1.63 -12.47 -16.28
N TRP A 38 -1.69 -13.38 -17.25
CA TRP A 38 -0.70 -13.43 -18.31
C TRP A 38 -0.99 -12.30 -19.31
N GLY A 39 0.05 -11.52 -19.60
CA GLY A 39 0.06 -10.55 -20.69
C GLY A 39 0.53 -11.20 -21.98
N THR A 40 1.28 -10.44 -22.78
CA THR A 40 1.85 -10.94 -24.03
C THR A 40 3.00 -11.91 -23.76
N ALA A 41 3.00 -13.05 -24.45
CA ALA A 41 4.11 -13.99 -24.47
C ALA A 41 4.75 -14.02 -25.85
N THR A 42 6.08 -13.93 -25.88
CA THR A 42 6.93 -14.08 -27.06
C THR A 42 7.88 -15.27 -26.86
N PRO A 43 8.62 -15.71 -27.88
CA PRO A 43 9.62 -16.76 -27.71
C PRO A 43 10.79 -16.38 -26.77
N GLN A 44 10.96 -15.10 -26.42
CA GLN A 44 12.06 -14.63 -25.56
C GLN A 44 11.59 -14.22 -24.17
N THR A 45 10.34 -13.79 -24.04
CA THR A 45 9.82 -13.22 -22.78
C THR A 45 8.35 -13.53 -22.60
N SER A 46 7.93 -13.63 -21.34
CA SER A 46 6.51 -13.66 -20.97
C SER A 46 6.20 -12.49 -20.05
N GLN A 47 5.10 -11.79 -20.29
CA GLN A 47 4.65 -10.71 -19.42
C GLN A 47 3.65 -11.22 -18.39
N MET A 48 3.78 -10.75 -17.15
CA MET A 48 2.81 -10.94 -16.08
C MET A 48 2.30 -9.58 -15.61
N GLU A 49 0.98 -9.41 -15.61
CA GLU A 49 0.29 -8.23 -15.10
C GLU A 49 -0.23 -8.55 -13.71
N LEU A 50 0.22 -7.80 -12.70
CA LEU A 50 -0.10 -8.01 -11.29
C LEU A 50 -0.88 -6.81 -10.75
N ILE A 51 -1.85 -7.10 -9.90
CA ILE A 51 -2.59 -6.08 -9.14
C ILE A 51 -2.48 -6.46 -7.66
N ALA A 52 -1.80 -5.60 -6.89
CA ALA A 52 -1.66 -5.71 -5.44
C ALA A 52 -2.61 -4.71 -4.76
N ASN A 53 -3.57 -5.21 -3.99
CA ASN A 53 -4.39 -4.38 -3.13
C ASN A 53 -3.68 -4.23 -1.78
N VAL A 54 -3.21 -3.03 -1.47
CA VAL A 54 -2.45 -2.73 -0.25
C VAL A 54 -3.22 -1.77 0.65
N TYR A 55 -3.14 -2.01 1.95
CA TYR A 55 -3.77 -1.17 2.97
C TYR A 55 -2.73 -0.39 3.77
N ASN A 56 -2.93 0.91 3.90
CA ASN A 56 -2.13 1.76 4.78
C ASN A 56 -2.74 1.78 6.18
N ASP A 57 -2.14 1.04 7.12
CA ASP A 57 -2.61 1.01 8.52
C ASP A 57 -2.10 2.19 9.37
N ASN A 58 -1.47 3.18 8.75
CA ASN A 58 -1.00 4.38 9.44
C ASN A 58 -2.11 5.44 9.53
N LEU A 59 -1.98 6.31 10.53
CA LEU A 59 -2.86 7.47 10.73
C LEU A 59 -2.42 8.69 9.91
N TYR A 60 -1.44 8.52 9.02
CA TYR A 60 -0.86 9.54 8.16
C TYR A 60 -0.64 8.99 6.74
N PRO A 61 -0.57 9.86 5.72
CA PRO A 61 -0.33 9.42 4.37
C PRO A 61 1.09 8.86 4.23
N LEU A 62 1.24 7.80 3.43
CA LEU A 62 2.53 7.23 3.08
C LEU A 62 2.90 7.63 1.66
N LEU A 63 4.10 8.19 1.49
CA LEU A 63 4.67 8.41 0.16
C LEU A 63 5.39 7.14 -0.28
N ILE A 64 4.83 6.45 -1.28
CA ILE A 64 5.46 5.28 -1.90
C ILE A 64 6.08 5.73 -3.21
N PRO A 65 7.41 5.84 -3.31
CA PRO A 65 8.05 6.30 -4.54
C PRO A 65 7.98 5.23 -5.63
N LYS A 66 8.22 3.97 -5.28
CA LYS A 66 8.33 2.85 -6.23
C LYS A 66 8.16 1.53 -5.49
N ILE A 67 7.63 0.54 -6.18
CA ILE A 67 7.60 -0.86 -5.75
C ILE A 67 8.31 -1.70 -6.79
N GLU A 68 9.19 -2.57 -6.31
CA GLU A 68 9.90 -3.57 -7.11
C GLU A 68 9.30 -4.94 -6.82
N CYS A 69 9.13 -5.73 -7.87
CA CYS A 69 8.59 -7.07 -7.82
C CYS A 69 9.60 -8.02 -8.44
N PHE A 70 10.04 -9.01 -7.65
CA PHE A 70 10.90 -10.09 -8.09
C PHE A 70 10.06 -11.36 -8.17
N ILE A 71 10.09 -12.03 -9.31
CA ILE A 71 9.42 -13.32 -9.52
C ILE A 71 10.48 -14.39 -9.45
N GLU A 72 10.35 -15.29 -8.48
CA GLU A 72 11.28 -16.39 -8.27
C GLU A 72 10.60 -17.74 -8.47
N SER A 73 11.33 -18.68 -9.06
CA SER A 73 10.92 -20.09 -9.15
C SER A 73 12.11 -20.96 -8.78
N ASN A 74 11.89 -21.92 -7.87
CA ASN A 74 12.94 -22.78 -7.33
C ASN A 74 14.16 -22.00 -6.78
N GLY A 75 13.94 -20.80 -6.23
CA GLY A 75 15.00 -19.95 -5.67
C GLY A 75 15.86 -19.22 -6.71
N MET A 76 15.47 -19.25 -8.00
CA MET A 76 16.07 -18.43 -9.05
C MET A 76 15.12 -17.33 -9.45
N SER A 77 15.62 -16.10 -9.58
CA SER A 77 14.88 -15.01 -10.19
C SER A 77 14.63 -15.32 -11.66
N ILE A 78 13.36 -15.36 -12.06
CA ILE A 78 12.91 -15.62 -13.42
C ILE A 78 12.23 -14.40 -14.04
N GLY A 79 12.01 -13.35 -13.26
CA GLY A 79 11.40 -12.14 -13.76
C GLY A 79 11.47 -10.97 -12.80
N PHE A 80 11.31 -9.79 -13.35
CA PHE A 80 11.33 -8.53 -12.62
C PHE A 80 10.27 -7.57 -13.17
N GLY A 81 9.66 -6.82 -12.27
CA GLY A 81 8.75 -5.74 -12.59
C GLY A 81 8.93 -4.58 -11.63
N GLU A 82 8.61 -3.40 -12.09
CA GLU A 82 8.61 -2.21 -11.25
C GLU A 82 7.43 -1.31 -11.57
N THR A 83 6.90 -0.67 -10.54
CA THR A 83 5.91 0.39 -10.73
C THR A 83 6.60 1.68 -11.17
N GLY A 84 5.85 2.55 -11.84
CA GLY A 84 6.15 3.97 -11.82
C GLY A 84 5.94 4.59 -10.43
N LEU A 85 5.84 5.91 -10.38
CA LEU A 85 5.52 6.63 -9.14
C LEU A 85 4.13 6.22 -8.64
N VAL A 86 4.06 5.53 -7.49
CA VAL A 86 2.80 5.02 -6.92
C VAL A 86 1.95 6.15 -6.32
N ASN A 87 2.51 7.34 -6.09
CA ASN A 87 1.92 8.48 -5.36
C ASN A 87 1.58 8.13 -3.90
N ALA A 88 0.99 9.09 -3.17
CA ALA A 88 0.61 8.91 -1.78
C ALA A 88 -0.47 7.83 -1.60
N MET A 89 -0.35 7.03 -0.53
CA MET A 89 -1.45 6.25 0.05
C MET A 89 -2.07 7.06 1.19
N LEU A 90 -3.39 7.22 1.19
CA LEU A 90 -4.09 7.94 2.25
C LEU A 90 -4.07 7.15 3.57
N PRO A 91 -4.25 7.81 4.73
CA PRO A 91 -4.40 7.13 6.01
C PRO A 91 -5.56 6.13 5.99
N LYS A 92 -5.38 4.95 6.59
CA LYS A 92 -6.46 3.96 6.80
C LYS A 92 -7.26 3.66 5.53
N SER A 93 -6.57 3.54 4.39
CA SER A 93 -7.20 3.30 3.09
C SER A 93 -6.48 2.23 2.29
N ASP A 94 -7.24 1.60 1.40
CA ASP A 94 -6.73 0.68 0.38
C ASP A 94 -6.23 1.42 -0.86
N LYS A 95 -5.34 0.78 -1.60
CA LYS A 95 -4.88 1.22 -2.92
C LYS A 95 -4.52 0.02 -3.77
N ASP A 96 -4.99 0.01 -5.01
CA ASP A 96 -4.55 -0.93 -6.01
C ASP A 96 -3.26 -0.44 -6.65
N ILE A 97 -2.31 -1.36 -6.78
CA ILE A 97 -0.99 -1.13 -7.36
C ILE A 97 -0.81 -2.11 -8.50
N GLU A 98 -0.75 -1.56 -9.70
CA GLU A 98 -0.53 -2.30 -10.93
C GLU A 98 0.98 -2.42 -11.19
N ILE A 99 1.44 -3.65 -11.44
CA ILE A 99 2.83 -3.97 -11.75
C ILE A 99 2.85 -4.82 -13.01
N ALA A 100 3.62 -4.39 -14.01
CA ALA A 100 3.97 -5.22 -15.14
C ALA A 100 5.36 -5.82 -14.88
N ALA A 101 5.45 -7.16 -14.86
CA ALA A 101 6.69 -7.89 -14.73
C ALA A 101 7.00 -8.65 -16.01
N THR A 102 8.27 -8.67 -16.38
CA THR A 102 8.78 -9.45 -17.52
C THR A 102 9.52 -10.66 -16.97
N LEU A 103 9.19 -11.83 -17.50
CA LEU A 103 9.87 -13.09 -17.22
C LEU A 103 10.75 -13.44 -18.43
N ASP A 104 12.00 -13.78 -18.16
CA ASP A 104 12.93 -14.28 -19.16
C ASP A 104 12.71 -15.79 -19.36
N THR A 105 12.57 -16.22 -20.61
CA THR A 105 12.34 -17.63 -20.97
C THR A 105 13.56 -18.27 -21.61
#